data_AF-A0A0S9Q3E8-F1
#
_entry.id   AF-A0A0S9Q3E8-F1
#
_cell.length_a   1.000
_cell.length_b   1.000
_cell.length_c   1.000
_cell.angle_alpha   90.00
_cell.angle_beta   90.00
_cell.angle_gamma   90.00
#
_symmetry.space_group_name_H-M   'P 1'
#
loop_
_entity.id
_entity.type
_entity.pdbx_description
1 polymer ?
#
loop_
_entity_poly.entity_id
_entity_poly.type
_entity_poly.pdbx_seq_one_letter_code
_entity_poly.pdbx_strand_id
1 'polypeptide(L)' 'MSAEQEPAAPVLRVVTPDATPEEIAALVAVVSALGAGPAQAPRRPEWSAPARLVRRNPPHGPGGWRASALPR' A
#
# COMPACT_ATOMS: atom_id res chain seq x y z
N MET A 1 -5.42 12.60 -31.53
CA MET A 1 -4.44 11.50 -31.62
C MET A 1 -4.79 10.50 -30.54
N SER A 2 -5.55 9.47 -30.89
CA SER A 2 -5.87 8.37 -29.97
C SER A 2 -4.65 7.47 -29.87
N ALA A 3 -4.19 7.19 -28.65
CA ALA A 3 -3.14 6.22 -28.43
C ALA A 3 -3.73 4.82 -28.69
N GLU A 4 -3.26 4.16 -29.74
CA GLU A 4 -3.49 2.73 -29.96
C GLU A 4 -2.88 2.00 -28.76
N GLN A 5 -3.72 1.40 -27.91
CA GLN A 5 -3.27 0.60 -26.78
C GLN A 5 -2.71 -0.72 -27.31
N GLU A 6 -1.39 -0.81 -27.39
CA GLU A 6 -0.68 -2.05 -27.67
C GLU A 6 -1.05 -3.08 -26.59
N PRO A 7 -1.51 -4.29 -26.95
CA PRO A 7 -1.99 -5.24 -25.97
C PRO A 7 -0.84 -5.68 -25.07
N ALA A 8 -0.94 -5.35 -23.79
CA ALA A 8 0.00 -5.80 -22.78
C ALA A 8 0.05 -7.33 -22.73
N ALA A 9 1.25 -7.89 -22.57
CA ALA A 9 1.43 -9.33 -22.48
C ALA A 9 0.60 -9.92 -21.31
N PRO A 10 -0.02 -11.10 -21.48
CA PRO A 10 -0.90 -11.68 -20.48
C PRO A 10 -0.11 -12.10 -19.24
N VAL A 11 -0.67 -11.79 -18.06
CA VAL A 11 -0.06 -12.11 -16.74
C VAL A 11 -0.14 -13.61 -16.43
N LEU A 12 -1.19 -14.28 -16.90
CA LEU A 12 -1.41 -15.73 -16.74
C LEU A 12 -1.74 -16.35 -18.10
N ARG A 13 -1.17 -17.53 -18.40
CA ARG A 13 -1.44 -18.29 -19.63
C ARG A 13 -1.87 -19.71 -19.28
N VAL A 14 -3.03 -20.12 -19.75
CA VAL A 14 -3.51 -21.51 -19.66
C VAL A 14 -2.81 -22.33 -20.74
N VAL A 15 -2.07 -23.36 -20.34
CA VAL A 15 -1.33 -24.26 -21.26
C VAL A 15 -2.03 -25.59 -21.48
N THR A 16 -2.91 -25.98 -20.56
CA THR A 16 -3.69 -27.22 -20.63
C THR A 16 -5.02 -26.94 -21.34
N PRO A 17 -5.32 -27.57 -22.49
CA PRO A 17 -6.53 -27.28 -23.26
C PRO A 17 -7.84 -27.55 -22.51
N ASP A 18 -7.85 -28.58 -21.68
CA ASP A 18 -9.06 -29.09 -21.00
C ASP A 18 -9.18 -28.63 -19.54
N ALA A 19 -8.48 -27.54 -19.17
CA ALA A 19 -8.60 -26.97 -17.83
C ALA A 19 -10.05 -26.54 -17.59
N THR A 20 -10.67 -27.08 -16.54
CA THR A 20 -12.06 -26.79 -16.22
C THR A 20 -12.22 -25.36 -15.68
N PRO A 21 -13.40 -24.74 -15.85
CA PRO A 21 -13.68 -23.41 -15.28
C PRO A 21 -13.40 -23.34 -13.77
N GLU A 22 -13.70 -24.42 -13.05
CA GLU A 22 -13.49 -24.56 -11.61
C GLU A 22 -12.00 -24.57 -11.26
N GLU A 23 -11.16 -25.28 -12.02
CA GLU A 23 -9.70 -25.30 -11.83
C GLU A 23 -9.09 -23.91 -12.08
N ILE A 24 -9.53 -23.23 -13.13
CA ILE A 24 -9.09 -21.86 -13.44
C ILE A 24 -9.48 -20.92 -12.29
N ALA A 25 -10.73 -21.01 -11.81
CA ALA A 25 -11.20 -20.19 -10.69
C ALA A 25 -10.39 -20.44 -9.41
N ALA A 26 -10.07 -21.71 -9.10
CA ALA A 26 -9.25 -22.07 -7.95
C ALA A 26 -7.85 -21.45 -8.04
N LEU A 27 -7.19 -21.56 -9.20
CA LEU A 27 -5.86 -20.98 -9.40
C LEU A 27 -5.87 -19.45 -9.32
N VAL A 28 -6.85 -18.79 -9.94
CA VAL A 28 -7.01 -17.33 -9.87
C VAL A 28 -7.25 -16.88 -8.42
N ALA A 29 -8.09 -17.59 -7.67
CA ALA A 29 -8.36 -17.28 -6.27
C ALA A 29 -7.10 -17.38 -5.41
N VAL A 30 -6.32 -18.47 -5.56
CA VAL A 30 -5.07 -18.67 -4.82
C VAL A 30 -4.04 -17.60 -5.15
N VAL A 31 -3.80 -17.33 -6.43
CA VAL A 31 -2.82 -16.31 -6.86
C VAL A 31 -3.25 -14.91 -6.39
N SER A 32 -4.54 -14.59 -6.46
CA SER A 32 -5.06 -13.31 -5.96
C SER A 32 -4.91 -13.18 -4.45
N ALA A 33 -5.11 -14.26 -3.70
CA ALA A 33 -4.93 -14.29 -2.25
C ALA A 33 -3.47 -14.09 -1.84
N LEU A 34 -2.50 -14.64 -2.59
CA LEU A 34 -1.07 -14.42 -2.35
C LEU A 34 -0.66 -12.94 -2.54
N GLY A 35 -1.31 -12.23 -3.45
CA GLY A 35 -1.09 -10.80 -3.68
C GLY A 35 -1.84 -9.88 -2.71
N ALA A 36 -2.82 -10.41 -1.99
CA ALA A 36 -3.61 -9.67 -1.01
C ALA A 36 -2.81 -9.49 0.29
N GLY A 37 -1.93 -8.50 0.31
CA GLY A 37 -1.33 -8.03 1.56
C GLY A 37 -2.38 -7.47 2.52
N PRO A 38 -2.07 -7.38 3.83
CA PRO A 38 -2.97 -6.74 4.78
C PRO A 38 -3.34 -5.35 4.28
N ALA A 39 -4.63 -5.01 4.34
CA ALA A 39 -5.11 -3.69 3.98
C ALA A 39 -4.28 -2.65 4.74
N GLN A 40 -3.62 -1.76 4.00
CA GLN A 40 -2.81 -0.73 4.63
C GLN A 40 -3.74 0.14 5.46
N ALA A 41 -3.49 0.21 6.76
CA ALA A 41 -4.25 1.08 7.64
C ALA A 41 -4.21 2.51 7.06
N PRO A 42 -5.36 3.21 7.01
CA PRO A 42 -5.37 4.57 6.50
C PRO A 42 -4.39 5.41 7.29
N ARG A 43 -3.42 6.02 6.60
CA ARG A 43 -2.48 6.95 7.22
C ARG A 43 -3.28 8.12 7.78
N ARG A 44 -3.24 8.30 9.09
CA ARG A 44 -3.80 9.50 9.71
C ARG A 44 -2.94 10.68 9.29
N PRO A 45 -3.54 11.81 8.88
CA PRO A 45 -2.76 12.96 8.53
C PRO A 45 -2.10 13.51 9.80
N GLU A 46 -0.86 13.98 9.65
CA GLU A 46 -0.05 14.41 10.79
C GLU A 46 -0.70 15.58 11.56
N TRP A 47 -1.54 16.39 10.92
CA TRP A 47 -2.28 17.47 11.57
C TRP A 47 -3.33 16.98 12.58
N SER A 48 -3.82 15.73 12.47
CA SER A 48 -4.82 15.15 13.39
C SER A 48 -4.19 14.23 14.46
N ALA A 49 -2.86 14.22 14.57
CA ALA A 49 -2.16 13.40 15.55
C ALA A 49 -2.49 13.81 17.00
N PRO A 50 -2.98 12.90 17.87
CA PRO A 50 -3.32 13.24 19.26
C PRO A 50 -2.18 13.84 20.08
N ALA A 51 -0.93 13.48 19.75
CA ALA A 51 0.26 14.05 20.37
C ALA A 51 0.39 15.58 20.17
N ARG A 52 -0.34 16.16 19.21
CA ARG A 52 -0.42 17.61 18.96
C ARG A 52 -1.54 18.31 19.73
N LEU A 53 -2.49 17.57 20.30
CA LEU A 53 -3.56 18.12 21.15
C LEU A 53 -3.03 18.61 22.50
N VAL A 54 -1.83 18.15 22.90
CA VAL A 54 -1.19 18.50 24.16
C VAL A 54 0.18 19.12 23.89
N ARG A 55 0.55 20.13 24.68
CA ARG A 55 1.88 20.74 24.59
C ARG A 55 2.93 19.75 25.07
N ARG A 56 3.86 19.37 24.18
CA ARG A 56 5.02 18.55 24.55
C ARG A 56 6.19 19.44 24.96
N ASN A 57 6.85 19.11 26.08
CA ASN A 57 8.05 19.83 26.49
C ASN A 57 9.23 19.43 25.59
N PRO A 58 9.98 20.36 25.00
CA PRO A 58 11.21 20.02 24.28
C PRO A 58 12.24 19.40 25.23
N PRO A 59 13.05 18.43 24.75
CA PRO A 59 14.11 17.84 25.55
C PRO A 59 15.19 18.88 25.88
N HIS A 60 15.77 18.78 27.06
CA HIS A 60 16.96 19.54 27.44
C HIS A 60 18.20 18.92 26.77
N GLY A 61 19.11 19.75 26.27
CA GLY A 61 20.37 19.31 25.67
C GLY A 61 20.46 19.51 24.15
N PRO A 62 21.52 18.98 23.51
CA PRO A 62 21.80 19.18 22.10
C PRO A 62 20.60 18.80 21.21
N GLY A 63 20.22 19.69 20.30
CA GLY A 63 19.06 19.50 19.42
C GLY A 63 17.72 19.94 20.00
N GLY A 64 17.63 20.28 21.30
CA GLY A 64 16.39 20.74 21.95
C GLY A 64 15.81 22.03 21.32
N TRP A 65 16.67 22.99 20.97
CA TRP A 65 16.25 24.22 20.29
C TRP A 65 15.77 23.96 18.85
N ARG A 66 16.38 23.04 18.10
CA ARG A 66 15.90 22.68 16.76
C ARG A 66 14.54 21.98 16.81
N ALA A 67 14.33 21.14 17.82
CA ALA A 67 13.09 20.39 18.03
C ALA A 67 11.90 21.25 18.51
N SER A 68 12.09 22.54 18.84
CA SER A 68 10.99 23.43 19.23
C SER A 68 10.24 24.03 18.04
N ALA A 69 10.89 24.14 16.87
CA ALA A 69 10.36 24.84 15.70
C ALA A 69 10.12 23.93 14.47
N LEU A 70 10.62 22.69 14.49
CA LEU A 70 10.50 21.74 13.37
C LEU A 70 9.66 20.51 13.76
N PRO A 71 8.85 19.96 12.83
CA PRO A 71 8.20 18.66 13.01
C PRO A 71 9.24 17.56 13.27
N ARG A 72 8.89 16.59 14.12
CA ARG A 72 9.62 15.31 14.20
C ARG A 72 9.06 14.32 13.19
#